data_AF-A0AAQ0B2D0-F1
#
_entry.id   AF-A0AAQ0B2D0-F1
#
_cell.length_a   1.000
_cell.length_b   1.000
_cell.length_c   1.000
_cell.angle_alpha   90.00
_cell.angle_beta   90.00
_cell.angle_gamma   90.00
#
_symmetry.space_group_name_H-M   'P 1'
#
loop_
_entity.id
_entity.type
_entity.pdbx_description
1 polymer ?
#
loop_
_entity_poly.entity_id
_entity_poly.type
_entity_poly.pdbx_seq_one_letter_code
_entity_poly.pdbx_strand_id
1 'polypeptide(L)'
;MKIAIFSILFLLFYNILFSNSILNKIFPVALNSQERVQINELFESISKLKPLKVTIDPKFYEEKSQFSQFFGFPFSGISLEIWLKRRVTNFKIGASSEDYIANYRNGIIYLNRRFFQLSKLEQMVILIHEARHADGAEFQHIRCPFDFPYLSIRAPETRLEGMPACDDRKDGAYGFGAAFLFEIYSFGLFDENKLEEVLGMYNSEVARIILERKY
;
A
#
# COMPACT_ATOMS: atom_id res chain seq x y z
N MET A 1 -41.58 -38.23 11.51
CA MET A 1 -41.81 -36.82 11.08
C MET A 1 -40.87 -35.80 11.73
N LYS A 2 -40.47 -35.94 13.01
CA LYS A 2 -39.54 -34.98 13.69
C LYS A 2 -38.07 -35.04 13.20
N ILE A 3 -37.59 -36.18 12.71
CA ILE A 3 -36.20 -36.37 12.26
C ILE A 3 -35.94 -35.65 10.92
N ALA A 4 -36.90 -35.68 9.99
CA ALA A 4 -36.76 -35.04 8.67
C ALA A 4 -36.65 -33.51 8.75
N ILE A 5 -37.33 -32.88 9.71
CA ILE A 5 -37.28 -31.41 9.92
C ILE A 5 -35.89 -30.98 10.41
N PHE A 6 -35.25 -31.80 11.25
CA PHE A 6 -33.91 -31.51 11.77
C PHE A 6 -32.83 -31.61 10.68
N SER A 7 -32.95 -32.59 9.77
CA SER A 7 -32.04 -32.74 8.63
C SER A 7 -32.17 -31.60 7.61
N ILE A 8 -33.40 -31.12 7.36
CA ILE A 8 -33.65 -29.98 6.46
C ILE A 8 -33.13 -28.67 7.06
N LEU A 9 -33.32 -28.44 8.38
CA LEU A 9 -32.75 -27.28 9.07
C LEU A 9 -31.22 -27.32 9.10
N PHE A 10 -30.62 -28.49 9.31
CA PHE A 10 -29.16 -28.64 9.28
C PHE A 10 -28.60 -28.36 7.87
N LEU A 11 -29.24 -28.86 6.80
CA LEU A 11 -28.84 -28.58 5.41
C LEU A 11 -29.03 -27.10 5.03
N LEU A 12 -30.08 -26.44 5.51
CA LEU A 12 -30.28 -25.01 5.31
C LEU A 12 -29.23 -24.17 6.06
N PHE A 13 -28.91 -24.54 7.30
CA PHE A 13 -27.88 -23.87 8.09
C PHE A 13 -26.48 -24.09 7.50
N TYR A 14 -26.20 -25.29 6.97
CA TYR A 14 -24.95 -25.61 6.27
C TYR A 14 -24.83 -24.79 4.97
N ASN A 15 -25.89 -24.66 4.17
CA ASN A 15 -25.85 -23.84 2.95
C ASN A 15 -25.74 -22.32 3.23
N ILE A 16 -26.26 -21.85 4.36
CA ILE A 16 -26.12 -20.44 4.78
C ILE A 16 -24.70 -20.18 5.32
N LEU A 17 -24.11 -21.10 6.07
CA LEU A 17 -22.74 -20.99 6.58
C LEU A 17 -21.66 -21.23 5.51
N PHE A 18 -21.92 -22.10 4.52
CA PHE A 18 -21.04 -22.38 3.39
C PHE A 18 -21.35 -21.56 2.13
N SER A 19 -22.28 -20.62 2.23
CA SER A 19 -22.27 -19.47 1.34
C SER A 19 -20.96 -18.73 1.59
N ASN A 20 -19.99 -18.92 0.69
CA ASN A 20 -18.66 -18.28 0.68
C ASN A 20 -18.70 -16.77 1.00
N SER A 21 -19.85 -16.11 0.86
CA SER A 21 -20.02 -14.69 1.17
C SER A 21 -19.86 -14.34 2.66
N ILE A 22 -20.34 -15.15 3.62
CA ILE A 22 -20.35 -14.75 5.04
C ILE A 22 -18.99 -14.99 5.70
N LEU A 23 -18.35 -16.13 5.45
CA LEU A 23 -17.02 -16.44 5.99
C LEU A 23 -15.95 -15.45 5.50
N ASN A 24 -16.05 -15.01 4.24
CA ASN A 24 -15.16 -14.00 3.66
C ASN A 24 -15.33 -12.60 4.28
N LYS A 25 -16.43 -12.34 5.00
CA LYS A 25 -16.58 -11.08 5.74
C LYS A 25 -15.79 -11.06 7.04
N ILE A 26 -15.48 -12.23 7.59
CA ILE A 26 -14.97 -12.39 8.95
C ILE A 26 -13.50 -12.83 8.94
N PHE A 27 -13.09 -13.63 7.95
CA PHE A 27 -11.74 -14.21 7.90
C PHE A 27 -10.99 -13.82 6.63
N PRO A 28 -9.67 -13.55 6.74
CA PRO A 28 -8.82 -13.38 5.58
C PRO A 28 -8.81 -14.62 4.69
N VAL A 29 -8.81 -14.41 3.37
CA VAL A 29 -8.80 -15.50 2.39
C VAL A 29 -7.59 -15.44 1.48
N ALA A 30 -7.18 -16.59 0.94
CA ALA A 30 -6.14 -16.63 -0.08
C ALA A 30 -6.61 -15.87 -1.33
N LEU A 31 -5.65 -15.30 -2.07
CA LEU A 31 -5.92 -14.73 -3.39
C LEU A 31 -6.55 -15.80 -4.31
N ASN A 32 -7.41 -15.38 -5.24
CA ASN A 32 -7.83 -16.22 -6.35
C ASN A 32 -6.76 -16.23 -7.47
N SER A 33 -6.99 -16.99 -8.55
CA SER A 33 -6.02 -17.09 -9.66
C SER A 33 -5.77 -15.75 -10.37
N GLN A 34 -6.82 -14.97 -10.60
CA GLN A 34 -6.72 -13.66 -11.25
C GLN A 34 -5.99 -12.64 -10.37
N GLU A 35 -6.30 -12.57 -9.08
CA GLU A 35 -5.62 -11.71 -8.11
C GLU A 35 -4.13 -12.05 -8.02
N ARG A 36 -3.77 -13.35 -8.03
CA ARG A 36 -2.35 -13.77 -8.09
C ARG A 36 -1.65 -13.29 -9.37
N VAL A 37 -2.32 -13.38 -10.52
CA VAL A 37 -1.76 -12.88 -11.79
C VAL A 37 -1.51 -11.37 -11.70
N GLN A 38 -2.47 -10.60 -11.17
CA GLN A 38 -2.32 -9.15 -11.02
C GLN A 38 -1.16 -8.76 -10.08
N ILE A 39 -0.93 -9.51 -9.00
CA ILE A 39 0.23 -9.33 -8.12
C ILE A 39 1.53 -9.64 -8.88
N ASN A 40 1.60 -10.73 -9.64
CA ASN A 40 2.80 -11.06 -10.42
C ASN A 40 3.10 -9.98 -11.47
N GLU A 41 2.09 -9.51 -12.19
CA GLU A 41 2.21 -8.41 -13.16
C GLU A 41 2.67 -7.11 -12.49
N LEU A 42 2.24 -6.85 -11.26
CA LEU A 42 2.69 -5.69 -10.48
C LEU A 42 4.19 -5.80 -10.18
N PHE A 43 4.67 -6.95 -9.71
CA PHE A 43 6.11 -7.16 -9.50
C PHE A 43 6.92 -7.09 -10.81
N GLU A 44 6.38 -7.59 -11.92
CA GLU A 44 7.00 -7.46 -13.23
C GLU A 44 7.07 -5.99 -13.68
N SER A 45 6.03 -5.20 -13.38
CA SER A 45 6.02 -3.77 -13.67
C SER A 45 7.08 -3.04 -12.85
N ILE A 46 7.25 -3.39 -11.57
CA ILE A 46 8.30 -2.84 -10.69
C ILE A 46 9.68 -3.19 -11.24
N SER A 47 9.92 -4.44 -11.62
CA SER A 47 11.24 -4.89 -12.10
C SER A 47 11.66 -4.24 -13.42
N LYS A 48 10.67 -3.83 -14.23
CA LYS A 48 10.88 -3.11 -15.49
C LYS A 48 11.17 -1.61 -15.33
N LEU A 49 11.08 -1.03 -14.13
CA LEU A 49 11.45 0.37 -13.90
C LEU A 49 12.95 0.56 -14.19
N LYS A 50 13.24 1.37 -15.22
CA LYS A 50 14.60 1.63 -15.72
C LYS A 50 14.90 3.13 -15.66
N PRO A 51 15.70 3.59 -14.69
CA PRO A 51 16.14 4.99 -14.65
C PRO A 51 17.22 5.23 -15.72
N LEU A 52 16.79 5.62 -16.92
CA LEU A 52 17.70 5.83 -18.05
C LEU A 52 18.41 7.18 -17.97
N LYS A 53 17.63 8.26 -17.79
CA LYS A 53 18.13 9.63 -17.75
C LYS A 53 17.24 10.48 -16.86
N VAL A 54 17.85 11.26 -15.97
CA VAL A 54 17.14 12.28 -15.18
C VAL A 54 16.58 13.34 -16.13
N THR A 55 15.29 13.64 -16.00
CA THR A 55 14.55 14.59 -16.85
C THR A 55 14.45 15.97 -16.24
N ILE A 56 14.74 16.11 -14.95
CA ILE A 56 14.76 17.37 -14.20
C ILE A 56 16.18 17.93 -14.07
N ASP A 57 16.32 19.09 -13.43
CA ASP A 57 17.63 19.69 -13.14
C ASP A 57 18.52 18.70 -12.33
N PRO A 58 19.71 18.33 -12.83
CA PRO A 58 20.55 17.32 -12.17
C PRO A 58 21.00 17.72 -10.77
N LYS A 59 21.27 19.01 -10.55
CA LYS A 59 21.69 19.51 -9.23
C LYS A 59 20.54 19.41 -8.23
N PHE A 60 19.33 19.80 -8.64
CA PHE A 60 18.13 19.62 -7.84
C PHE A 60 17.87 18.14 -7.52
N TYR A 61 18.03 17.25 -8.50
CA TYR A 61 17.91 15.80 -8.27
C TYR A 61 18.91 15.30 -7.22
N GLU A 62 20.19 15.67 -7.35
CA GLU A 62 21.25 15.28 -6.41
C GLU A 62 20.97 15.80 -4.99
N GLU A 63 20.47 17.03 -4.86
CA GLU A 63 20.15 17.64 -3.56
C GLU A 63 18.89 17.10 -2.90
N LYS A 64 17.93 16.58 -3.68
CA LYS A 64 16.58 16.24 -3.20
C LYS A 64 16.26 14.76 -3.17
N SER A 65 16.96 13.92 -3.95
CA SER A 65 16.75 12.47 -3.91
C SER A 65 17.07 11.93 -2.52
N GLN A 66 16.16 11.10 -1.99
CA GLN A 66 16.33 10.38 -0.73
C GLN A 66 16.29 8.86 -0.93
N PHE A 67 16.09 8.39 -2.16
CA PHE A 67 15.85 6.97 -2.42
C PHE A 67 16.99 6.10 -1.94
N SER A 68 18.23 6.38 -2.36
CA SER A 68 19.39 5.55 -1.99
C SER A 68 19.64 5.54 -0.49
N GLN A 69 19.39 6.67 0.19
CA GLN A 69 19.53 6.78 1.64
C GLN A 69 18.50 5.91 2.37
N PHE A 70 17.25 5.89 1.90
CA PHE A 70 16.16 5.15 2.57
C PHE A 70 16.21 3.66 2.25
N PHE A 71 16.37 3.31 0.98
CA PHE A 71 16.32 1.92 0.52
C PHE A 71 17.66 1.18 0.70
N GLY A 72 18.76 1.92 0.82
CA GLY A 72 20.11 1.36 0.95
C GLY A 72 20.70 0.87 -0.38
N PHE A 73 20.10 1.25 -1.52
CA PHE A 73 20.59 0.94 -2.87
C PHE A 73 20.15 2.01 -3.88
N PRO A 74 20.90 2.22 -4.99
CA PRO A 74 20.51 3.14 -6.05
C PRO A 74 19.18 2.76 -6.70
N PHE A 75 18.37 3.74 -7.12
CA PHE A 75 17.08 3.47 -7.74
C PHE A 75 17.21 2.47 -8.91
N SER A 76 16.48 1.36 -8.79
CA SER A 76 16.54 0.21 -9.70
C SER A 76 15.30 -0.65 -9.49
N GLY A 77 14.55 -0.93 -10.55
CA GLY A 77 13.37 -1.78 -10.47
C GLY A 77 13.67 -3.18 -9.92
N ILE A 78 14.77 -3.79 -10.36
CA ILE A 78 15.19 -5.14 -9.91
C ILE A 78 15.54 -5.13 -8.42
N SER A 79 16.31 -4.14 -7.96
CA SER A 79 16.69 -4.03 -6.55
C SER A 79 15.46 -3.78 -5.67
N LEU A 80 14.51 -2.97 -6.15
CA LEU A 80 13.24 -2.70 -5.47
C LEU A 80 12.35 -3.95 -5.37
N GLU A 81 12.24 -4.73 -6.44
CA GLU A 81 11.54 -6.02 -6.41
C GLU A 81 12.15 -6.95 -5.35
N ILE A 82 13.48 -7.08 -5.31
CA ILE A 82 14.18 -7.90 -4.31
C ILE A 82 13.91 -7.37 -2.89
N TRP A 83 13.96 -6.04 -2.70
CA TRP A 83 13.71 -5.40 -1.42
C TRP A 83 12.29 -5.69 -0.89
N LEU A 84 11.29 -5.65 -1.78
CA LEU A 84 9.90 -6.00 -1.47
C LEU A 84 9.75 -7.49 -1.13
N LYS A 85 10.28 -8.39 -1.97
CA LYS A 85 10.16 -9.84 -1.78
C LYS A 85 10.84 -10.36 -0.51
N ARG A 86 11.84 -9.64 0.01
CA ARG A 86 12.47 -9.96 1.31
C ARG A 86 11.56 -9.64 2.51
N ARG A 87 10.61 -8.73 2.34
CA ARG A 87 9.72 -8.23 3.41
C ARG A 87 8.31 -8.82 3.35
N VAL A 88 7.85 -9.08 2.13
CA VAL A 88 6.50 -9.59 1.86
C VAL A 88 6.62 -11.02 1.37
N THR A 89 6.23 -11.96 2.23
CA THR A 89 6.28 -13.39 1.95
C THR A 89 4.98 -13.92 1.37
N ASN A 90 3.85 -13.23 1.59
CA ASN A 90 2.55 -13.67 1.08
C ASN A 90 1.54 -12.51 0.96
N PHE A 91 0.47 -12.77 0.22
CA PHE A 91 -0.69 -11.89 0.07
C PHE A 91 -1.99 -12.63 0.38
N LYS A 92 -2.93 -11.94 1.02
CA LYS A 92 -4.28 -12.42 1.29
C LYS A 92 -5.29 -11.32 1.02
N ILE A 93 -6.54 -11.66 0.77
CA ILE A 93 -7.63 -10.70 0.87
C ILE A 93 -8.01 -10.57 2.35
N GLY A 94 -8.04 -9.35 2.86
CA GLY A 94 -8.45 -9.03 4.23
C GLY A 94 -9.94 -9.29 4.48
N ALA A 95 -10.37 -9.15 5.74
CA ALA A 95 -11.79 -9.24 6.05
C ALA A 95 -12.54 -8.05 5.45
N SER A 96 -13.72 -8.26 4.88
CA SER A 96 -14.45 -7.16 4.21
C SER A 96 -14.95 -6.07 5.17
N SER A 97 -14.89 -6.31 6.48
CA SER A 97 -15.21 -5.34 7.53
C SER A 97 -14.07 -4.36 7.83
N GLU A 98 -12.92 -4.53 7.21
CA GLU A 98 -11.75 -3.68 7.42
C GLU A 98 -11.67 -2.58 6.35
N ASP A 99 -11.53 -1.33 6.80
CA ASP A 99 -11.62 -0.15 5.92
C ASP A 99 -10.29 0.23 5.24
N TYR A 100 -9.22 -0.54 5.45
CA TYR A 100 -7.93 -0.28 4.80
C TYR A 100 -7.91 -0.70 3.33
N ILE A 101 -6.95 -0.18 2.57
CA ILE A 101 -6.64 -0.66 1.20
C ILE A 101 -5.66 -1.82 1.26
N ALA A 102 -4.62 -1.70 2.07
CA ALA A 102 -3.69 -2.76 2.40
C ALA A 102 -3.29 -2.66 3.88
N ASN A 103 -2.85 -3.77 4.45
CA ASN A 103 -2.28 -3.82 5.80
C ASN A 103 -1.22 -4.92 5.88
N TYR A 104 -0.04 -4.57 6.38
CA TYR A 104 1.02 -5.52 6.69
C TYR A 104 0.86 -6.13 8.08
N ARG A 105 0.98 -7.46 8.16
CA ARG A 105 1.18 -8.18 9.43
C ARG A 105 1.97 -9.48 9.21
N ASN A 106 3.12 -9.59 9.88
CA ASN A 106 3.96 -10.79 9.96
C ASN A 106 4.35 -11.37 8.59
N GLY A 107 4.85 -10.53 7.69
CA GLY A 107 5.25 -10.92 6.33
C GLY A 107 4.11 -11.02 5.33
N ILE A 108 2.86 -10.89 5.78
CA ILE A 108 1.67 -10.99 4.92
C ILE A 108 1.09 -9.59 4.71
N ILE A 109 0.85 -9.22 3.45
CA ILE A 109 0.01 -8.07 3.12
C ILE A 109 -1.43 -8.55 2.92
N TYR A 110 -2.34 -8.03 3.73
CA TYR A 110 -3.77 -8.20 3.60
C TYR A 110 -4.30 -7.08 2.72
N LEU A 111 -4.95 -7.43 1.61
CA LEU A 111 -5.44 -6.51 0.60
C LEU A 111 -6.96 -6.42 0.66
N ASN A 112 -7.49 -5.20 0.53
CA ASN A 112 -8.87 -5.01 0.15
C ASN A 112 -8.99 -5.19 -1.37
N ARG A 113 -10.12 -5.71 -1.87
CA ARG A 113 -10.31 -5.92 -3.32
C ARG A 113 -10.23 -4.63 -4.14
N ARG A 114 -10.51 -3.48 -3.52
CA ARG A 114 -10.31 -2.16 -4.13
C ARG A 114 -8.86 -1.89 -4.55
N PHE A 115 -7.87 -2.54 -3.92
CA PHE A 115 -6.47 -2.45 -4.31
C PHE A 115 -6.25 -2.75 -5.80
N PHE A 116 -6.93 -3.77 -6.34
CA PHE A 116 -6.78 -4.18 -7.74
C PHE A 116 -7.45 -3.22 -8.73
N GLN A 117 -8.22 -2.25 -8.25
CA GLN A 117 -8.87 -1.21 -9.05
C GLN A 117 -8.02 0.06 -9.15
N LEU A 118 -6.97 0.17 -8.32
CA LEU A 118 -6.05 1.31 -8.31
C LEU A 118 -5.11 1.30 -9.51
N SER A 119 -4.49 2.44 -9.81
CA SER A 119 -3.46 2.51 -10.84
C SER A 119 -2.26 1.62 -10.45
N LYS A 120 -1.50 1.14 -11.45
CA LYS A 120 -0.30 0.34 -11.15
C LYS A 120 0.69 1.13 -10.28
N LEU A 121 0.82 2.44 -10.50
CA LEU A 121 1.68 3.29 -9.69
C LEU A 121 1.19 3.38 -8.23
N GLU A 122 -0.10 3.60 -8.01
CA GLU A 122 -0.70 3.59 -6.67
C GLU A 122 -0.47 2.26 -5.96
N GLN A 123 -0.67 1.14 -6.67
CA GLN A 123 -0.42 -0.20 -6.14
C GLN A 123 1.05 -0.37 -5.72
N MET A 124 2.02 0.12 -6.52
CA MET A 124 3.45 0.09 -6.17
C MET A 124 3.74 0.88 -4.90
N VAL A 125 3.22 2.11 -4.79
CA VAL A 125 3.40 2.97 -3.61
C VAL A 125 2.87 2.28 -2.37
N ILE A 126 1.69 1.67 -2.45
CA ILE A 126 1.10 0.92 -1.34
C ILE A 126 1.97 -0.30 -0.98
N LEU A 127 2.49 -1.05 -1.94
CA LEU A 127 3.38 -2.17 -1.63
C LEU A 127 4.65 -1.73 -0.90
N ILE A 128 5.25 -0.62 -1.32
CA ILE A 128 6.44 -0.04 -0.70
C ILE A 128 6.13 0.39 0.73
N HIS A 129 5.01 1.09 0.91
CA HIS A 129 4.48 1.52 2.18
C HIS A 129 4.32 0.35 3.16
N GLU A 130 3.54 -0.66 2.77
CA GLU A 130 3.26 -1.82 3.60
C GLU A 130 4.53 -2.64 3.89
N ALA A 131 5.43 -2.75 2.91
CA ALA A 131 6.71 -3.42 3.13
C ALA A 131 7.56 -2.69 4.17
N ARG A 132 7.51 -1.36 4.27
CA ARG A 132 8.27 -0.62 5.28
C ARG A 132 7.86 -0.98 6.71
N HIS A 133 6.59 -1.31 6.94
CA HIS A 133 6.13 -1.82 8.23
C HIS A 133 6.79 -3.14 8.68
N ALA A 134 7.42 -3.89 7.75
CA ALA A 134 8.19 -5.09 8.06
C ALA A 134 9.52 -4.83 8.77
N ASP A 135 10.04 -3.60 8.71
CA ASP A 135 11.37 -3.29 9.22
C ASP A 135 11.41 -3.10 10.75
N GLY A 136 10.26 -3.02 11.42
CA GLY A 136 10.18 -2.80 12.86
C GLY A 136 8.89 -2.13 13.34
N ALA A 137 8.63 -2.23 14.64
CA ALA A 137 7.46 -1.62 15.29
C ALA A 137 7.52 -0.08 15.28
N GLU A 138 8.73 0.48 15.20
CA GLU A 138 9.01 1.91 15.09
C GLU A 138 8.66 2.51 13.71
N PHE A 139 8.26 1.69 12.75
CA PHE A 139 7.76 2.13 11.44
C PHE A 139 6.24 2.03 11.34
N GLN A 140 5.54 1.76 12.44
CA GLN A 140 4.08 1.83 12.50
C GLN A 140 3.61 3.28 12.56
N HIS A 141 2.39 3.53 12.08
CA HIS A 141 1.82 4.87 12.09
C HIS A 141 1.54 5.39 13.49
N ILE A 142 1.79 6.68 13.65
CA ILE A 142 1.32 7.47 14.77
C ILE A 142 -0.03 8.09 14.44
N ARG A 143 -0.71 8.58 15.49
CA ARG A 143 -1.93 9.37 15.30
C ARG A 143 -1.60 10.70 14.64
N CYS A 144 -2.35 11.08 13.61
CA CYS A 144 -2.26 12.41 13.05
C CYS A 144 -2.68 13.46 14.10
N PRO A 145 -2.06 14.66 14.08
CA PRO A 145 -2.35 15.72 15.05
C PRO A 145 -3.80 16.20 14.97
N PHE A 146 -4.25 16.89 16.02
CA PHE A 146 -5.49 17.67 16.00
C PHE A 146 -5.43 18.72 14.87
N ASP A 147 -6.55 18.96 14.20
CA ASP A 147 -6.69 19.85 13.05
C ASP A 147 -5.82 19.46 11.84
N PHE A 148 -5.50 18.18 11.65
CA PHE A 148 -4.71 17.72 10.49
C PHE A 148 -5.40 18.12 9.17
N PRO A 149 -4.81 19.04 8.37
CA PRO A 149 -5.56 19.76 7.34
C PRO A 149 -5.51 19.09 5.96
N TYR A 150 -4.78 17.98 5.83
CA TYR A 150 -4.49 17.37 4.54
C TYR A 150 -5.44 16.22 4.23
N LEU A 151 -5.77 16.08 2.94
CA LEU A 151 -6.63 15.01 2.44
C LEU A 151 -5.81 13.74 2.16
N SER A 152 -6.46 12.59 2.25
CA SER A 152 -5.96 11.35 1.67
C SER A 152 -6.44 11.23 0.23
N ILE A 153 -5.53 11.07 -0.74
CA ILE A 153 -5.93 10.84 -2.14
C ILE A 153 -6.82 9.61 -2.30
N ARG A 154 -6.60 8.59 -1.47
CA ARG A 154 -7.32 7.31 -1.53
C ARG A 154 -8.67 7.34 -0.80
N ALA A 155 -8.87 8.34 0.07
CA ALA A 155 -10.08 8.50 0.88
C ALA A 155 -10.25 9.98 1.31
N PRO A 156 -10.58 10.89 0.38
CA PRO A 156 -10.55 12.34 0.64
C PRO A 156 -11.59 12.81 1.66
N GLU A 157 -12.68 12.06 1.83
CA GLU A 157 -13.73 12.36 2.81
C GLU A 157 -13.40 11.86 4.22
N THR A 158 -12.33 11.08 4.39
CA THR A 158 -11.92 10.57 5.69
C THR A 158 -11.22 11.66 6.51
N ARG A 159 -11.75 11.93 7.71
CA ARG A 159 -11.08 12.79 8.70
C ARG A 159 -9.90 12.05 9.31
N LEU A 160 -8.69 12.40 8.89
CA LEU A 160 -7.46 11.73 9.32
C LEU A 160 -7.01 12.11 10.74
N GLU A 161 -7.52 13.21 11.28
CA GLU A 161 -7.26 13.64 12.66
C GLU A 161 -7.44 12.49 13.66
N GLY A 162 -6.43 12.27 14.52
CA GLY A 162 -6.46 11.22 15.54
C GLY A 162 -6.36 9.78 15.02
N MET A 163 -6.42 9.55 13.71
CA MET A 163 -6.24 8.23 13.11
C MET A 163 -4.76 7.83 13.06
N PRO A 164 -4.40 6.55 13.25
CA PRO A 164 -3.04 6.04 13.08
C PRO A 164 -2.65 6.05 11.60
N ALA A 165 -2.32 7.24 11.11
CA ALA A 165 -2.29 7.58 9.70
C ALA A 165 -1.18 8.60 9.38
N CYS A 166 -0.26 8.86 10.30
CA CYS A 166 0.87 9.75 10.06
C CYS A 166 2.16 9.05 10.48
N ASP A 167 3.30 9.52 10.00
CA ASP A 167 4.62 9.11 10.45
C ASP A 167 5.28 10.28 11.19
N ASP A 168 6.03 10.01 12.25
CA ASP A 168 6.85 11.02 12.95
C ASP A 168 8.32 11.01 12.54
N ARG A 169 8.60 10.38 11.40
CA ARG A 169 9.95 10.15 10.89
C ARG A 169 9.99 10.24 9.37
N LYS A 170 11.07 10.82 8.85
CA LYS A 170 11.27 10.99 7.40
C LYS A 170 11.42 9.67 6.66
N ASP A 171 11.93 8.64 7.34
CA ASP A 171 12.16 7.30 6.81
C ASP A 171 11.04 6.31 7.21
N GLY A 172 9.85 6.83 7.53
CA GLY A 172 8.63 6.06 7.75
C GLY A 172 8.05 5.50 6.45
N ALA A 173 6.89 4.87 6.53
CA ALA A 173 6.23 4.27 5.37
C ALA A 173 5.86 5.32 4.31
N TYR A 174 5.34 6.49 4.72
CA TYR A 174 5.07 7.62 3.81
C TYR A 174 6.36 8.20 3.23
N GLY A 175 7.43 8.21 4.01
CA GLY A 175 8.76 8.63 3.55
C GLY A 175 9.29 7.79 2.39
N PHE A 176 9.13 6.47 2.48
CA PHE A 176 9.52 5.54 1.42
C PHE A 176 8.66 5.69 0.17
N GLY A 177 7.34 5.88 0.34
CA GLY A 177 6.43 6.20 -0.75
C GLY A 177 6.82 7.49 -1.48
N ALA A 178 7.07 8.56 -0.73
CA ALA A 178 7.51 9.85 -1.26
C ALA A 178 8.88 9.76 -1.98
N ALA A 179 9.86 9.06 -1.39
CA ALA A 179 11.17 8.88 -2.01
C ALA A 179 11.07 8.12 -3.33
N PHE A 180 10.24 7.07 -3.41
CA PHE A 180 9.98 6.35 -4.66
C PHE A 180 9.29 7.24 -5.71
N LEU A 181 8.26 7.98 -5.33
CA LEU A 181 7.53 8.87 -6.25
C LEU A 181 8.41 10.01 -6.79
N PHE A 182 9.36 10.50 -5.98
CA PHE A 182 10.37 11.44 -6.45
C PHE A 182 11.21 10.87 -7.58
N GLU A 183 11.61 9.60 -7.49
CA GLU A 183 12.35 8.92 -8.57
C GLU A 183 11.49 8.73 -9.82
N ILE A 184 10.23 8.31 -9.65
CA ILE A 184 9.28 8.18 -10.77
C ILE A 184 9.14 9.50 -11.52
N TYR A 185 8.97 10.61 -10.79
CA TYR A 185 8.92 11.95 -11.37
C TYR A 185 10.25 12.33 -12.07
N SER A 186 11.37 12.17 -11.35
CA SER A 186 12.70 12.63 -11.79
C SER A 186 13.22 11.91 -13.04
N PHE A 187 12.78 10.68 -13.27
CA PHE A 187 13.15 9.88 -14.44
C PHE A 187 12.07 9.83 -15.52
N GLY A 188 10.92 10.51 -15.32
CA GLY A 188 9.82 10.49 -16.27
C GLY A 188 9.18 9.10 -16.46
N LEU A 189 9.11 8.29 -15.39
CA LEU A 189 8.63 6.90 -15.45
C LEU A 189 7.10 6.81 -15.29
N PHE A 190 6.37 7.65 -16.02
CA PHE A 190 4.91 7.73 -16.01
C PHE A 190 4.42 8.27 -17.37
N ASP A 191 3.17 7.99 -17.72
CA ASP A 191 2.57 8.52 -18.96
C ASP A 191 2.35 10.04 -18.84
N GLU A 192 2.47 10.80 -19.94
CA GLU A 192 2.41 12.28 -19.91
C GLU A 192 1.15 12.84 -19.22
N ASN A 193 0.01 12.16 -19.37
CA ASN A 193 -1.26 12.56 -18.74
C ASN A 193 -1.37 12.19 -17.26
N LYS A 194 -0.32 11.64 -16.65
CA LYS A 194 -0.27 11.19 -15.24
C LYS A 194 0.60 12.06 -14.35
N LEU A 195 1.15 13.17 -14.85
CA LEU A 195 1.99 14.07 -14.05
C LEU A 195 1.29 14.54 -12.76
N GLU A 196 0.03 14.98 -12.87
CA GLU A 196 -0.75 15.45 -11.72
C GLU A 196 -1.01 14.33 -10.69
N GLU A 197 -1.21 13.10 -11.15
CA GLU A 197 -1.38 11.92 -10.28
C GLU A 197 -0.09 11.68 -9.48
N VAL A 198 1.07 11.69 -10.15
CA VAL A 198 2.39 11.48 -9.51
C VAL A 198 2.65 12.57 -8.46
N LEU A 199 2.48 13.84 -8.83
CA LEU A 199 2.72 14.97 -7.91
C LEU A 199 1.71 15.01 -6.77
N GLY A 200 0.44 14.68 -7.05
CA GLY A 200 -0.58 14.53 -6.03
C GLY A 200 -0.18 13.47 -5.01
N MET A 201 0.13 12.26 -5.46
CA MET A 201 0.58 11.18 -4.57
C MET A 201 1.81 11.60 -3.77
N TYR A 202 2.83 12.18 -4.41
CA TYR A 202 4.05 12.61 -3.73
C TYR A 202 3.73 13.57 -2.58
N ASN A 203 2.93 14.60 -2.86
CA ASN A 203 2.53 15.59 -1.84
C ASN A 203 1.66 14.97 -0.75
N SER A 204 0.77 14.02 -1.09
CA SER A 204 -0.06 13.31 -0.11
C SER A 204 0.77 12.44 0.82
N GLU A 205 1.85 11.82 0.34
CA GLU A 205 2.77 11.03 1.16
C GLU A 205 3.59 11.98 2.08
N VAL A 206 4.18 13.04 1.52
CA VAL A 206 4.96 14.04 2.30
C VAL A 206 4.12 14.71 3.39
N ALA A 207 2.86 15.07 3.09
CA ALA A 207 1.97 15.73 4.04
C ALA A 207 1.66 14.89 5.29
N ARG A 208 1.87 13.57 5.23
CA ARG A 208 1.62 12.64 6.34
C ARG A 208 2.84 12.42 7.23
N ILE A 209 3.95 13.12 6.97
CA ILE A 209 5.18 13.08 7.76
C ILE A 209 5.22 14.30 8.71
N ILE A 210 5.03 14.06 10.01
CA ILE A 210 4.88 15.09 11.06
C ILE A 210 6.07 15.04 12.02
N LEU A 211 7.13 15.77 11.67
CA LEU A 211 8.39 15.77 12.41
C LEU A 211 8.36 16.65 13.67
N GLU A 212 7.48 17.64 13.71
CA GLU A 212 7.31 18.55 14.84
C GLU A 212 5.92 18.34 15.43
N ARG A 213 5.84 17.66 16.57
CA ARG A 213 4.61 17.60 17.37
C ARG A 213 4.51 18.91 18.16
N LYS A 214 3.66 19.83 17.71
CA LYS A 214 3.23 20.94 18.57
C LYS A 214 2.26 20.34 19.59
N TYR A 215 2.71 20.25 20.85
CA TYR A 215 1.88 19.87 21.99
C TYR A 215 0.95 21.02 22.38
#